data_AF-A0A0D2JF90-F1
#
_entry.id   AF-A0A0D2JF90-F1
#
_cell.length_a   1.000
_cell.length_b   1.000
_cell.length_c   1.000
_cell.angle_alpha   90.00
_cell.angle_beta   90.00
_cell.angle_gamma   90.00
#
_symmetry.space_group_name_H-M   'P 1'
#
loop_
_entity.id
_entity.type
_entity.pdbx_description
1 polymer ?
#
loop_
_entity_poly.entity_id
_entity_poly.type
_entity_poly.pdbx_seq_one_letter_code
_entity_poly.pdbx_strand_id
1 'polypeptide(L)'
;MLLVEYKGNYMSAGIWAKNERVLKIPNAIFDVIYHEYMEIFEQHPQYEDLLDNAINSFRMASSGTYLNIDTALPNYEVALAFFNIAKKAQENIENIPTIPESSRPVYRKFYEIIRDRARELAIIENKHFVF
;
A
#
# COMPACT_ATOMS: atom_id res chain seq x y z
N MET A 1 19.24 32.57 -6.50
CA MET A 1 19.39 31.26 -7.17
C MET A 1 20.43 30.47 -6.39
N LEU A 2 19.99 29.52 -5.57
CA LEU A 2 20.86 28.56 -4.88
C LEU A 2 20.17 27.20 -5.05
N LEU A 3 20.60 26.47 -6.07
CA LEU A 3 20.32 25.05 -6.23
C LEU A 3 21.09 24.32 -5.13
N VAL A 4 20.41 24.04 -4.02
CA VAL A 4 20.90 23.03 -3.09
C VAL A 4 20.45 21.69 -3.66
N GLU A 5 21.31 21.05 -4.44
CA GLU A 5 21.19 19.61 -4.71
C GLU A 5 21.36 18.88 -3.38
N TYR A 6 20.24 18.61 -2.70
CA TYR A 6 20.20 17.71 -1.56
C TYR A 6 20.38 16.27 -2.08
N LYS A 7 21.64 15.83 -2.23
CA LYS A 7 22.03 14.43 -2.45
C LYS A 7 21.92 13.62 -1.15
N GLY A 8 20.74 13.61 -0.55
CA GLY A 8 20.36 12.53 0.34
C GLY A 8 19.88 11.38 -0.52
N ASN A 9 20.46 10.19 -0.36
CA ASN A 9 19.76 8.96 -0.75
C ASN A 9 18.48 8.89 0.09
N TYR A 10 17.42 9.56 -0.35
CA TYR A 10 16.09 9.35 0.21
C TYR A 10 15.75 7.90 -0.12
N MET A 11 15.93 7.03 0.87
CA MET A 11 15.51 5.64 0.75
C MET A 11 14.04 5.65 0.32
N SER A 12 13.73 4.80 -0.65
CA SER A 12 12.41 4.73 -1.26
C SER A 12 12.00 3.28 -1.33
N ALA A 13 10.77 2.98 -0.91
CA ALA A 13 10.15 1.70 -1.13
C ALA A 13 9.90 1.52 -2.63
N GLY A 14 10.47 0.46 -3.21
CA GLY A 14 10.11 0.00 -4.54
C GLY A 14 8.86 -0.87 -4.47
N ILE A 15 7.80 -0.53 -5.20
CA ILE A 15 6.60 -1.36 -5.30
C ILE A 15 6.67 -2.14 -6.60
N TRP A 16 6.54 -3.46 -6.48
CA TRP A 16 6.65 -4.41 -7.58
C TRP A 16 5.34 -5.16 -7.76
N ALA A 17 4.95 -5.34 -9.01
CA ALA A 17 3.85 -6.20 -9.43
C ALA A 17 4.23 -6.85 -10.76
N LYS A 18 3.90 -8.13 -10.94
CA LYS A 18 4.20 -8.93 -12.14
C LYS A 18 5.68 -8.89 -12.53
N ASN A 19 6.56 -8.96 -11.53
CA ASN A 19 8.02 -8.86 -11.68
C ASN A 19 8.53 -7.53 -12.25
N GLU A 20 7.73 -6.48 -12.24
CA GLU A 20 8.11 -5.14 -12.68
C GLU A 20 7.95 -4.12 -11.56
N ARG A 21 8.85 -3.13 -11.49
CA ARG A 21 8.71 -2.00 -10.56
C ARG A 21 7.68 -1.01 -11.09
N VAL A 22 6.49 -1.00 -10.50
CA VAL A 22 5.34 -0.19 -10.92
C VAL A 22 5.27 1.18 -10.23
N LEU A 23 5.91 1.32 -9.06
CA LEU A 23 5.93 2.58 -8.31
C LEU A 23 7.20 2.69 -7.46
N LYS A 24 7.70 3.92 -7.32
CA LYS A 24 8.78 4.28 -6.38
C LYS A 24 8.20 5.30 -5.39
N ILE A 25 8.17 4.95 -4.11
CA ILE A 25 7.56 5.78 -3.06
C ILE A 25 8.66 6.25 -2.10
N PRO A 26 8.83 7.55 -1.84
CA PRO A 26 9.71 8.02 -0.77
C PRO A 26 9.34 7.36 0.56
N ASN A 27 10.32 6.87 1.35
CA ASN A 27 10.01 6.14 2.59
C ASN A 27 9.09 6.93 3.52
N ALA A 28 9.32 8.24 3.71
CA ALA A 28 8.45 9.07 4.54
C ALA A 28 6.96 9.05 4.12
N ILE A 29 6.67 8.87 2.82
CA ILE A 29 5.30 8.71 2.32
C ILE A 29 4.79 7.29 2.59
N PHE A 30 5.65 6.28 2.36
CA PHE A 30 5.31 4.88 2.62
C PHE A 30 5.07 4.59 4.10
N ASP A 31 5.79 5.26 5.00
CA ASP A 31 5.61 5.15 6.45
C ASP A 31 4.23 5.64 6.87
N VAL A 32 3.76 6.75 6.28
CA VAL A 32 2.38 7.24 6.50
C VAL A 32 1.35 6.24 5.99
N ILE A 33 1.54 5.68 4.79
CA ILE A 33 0.66 4.63 4.25
C ILE A 33 0.60 3.44 5.21
N TYR A 34 1.77 2.96 5.64
CA TYR A 34 1.88 1.82 6.53
C TYR A 34 1.15 2.07 7.85
N HIS A 35 1.37 3.22 8.48
CA HIS A 35 0.73 3.57 9.75
C HIS A 35 -0.79 3.66 9.64
N GLU A 36 -1.32 4.36 8.64
CA GLU A 36 -2.77 4.43 8.42
C GLU A 36 -3.38 3.04 8.20
N TYR A 37 -2.67 2.16 7.49
CA TYR A 37 -3.17 0.81 7.22
C TYR A 37 -3.14 -0.05 8.49
N MET A 38 -2.11 0.10 9.35
CA MET A 38 -2.03 -0.61 10.61
C MET A 38 -3.08 -0.15 11.61
N GLU A 39 -3.32 1.17 11.72
CA GLU A 39 -4.35 1.71 12.61
C GLU A 39 -5.75 1.20 12.25
N ILE A 40 -6.05 1.06 10.95
CA ILE A 40 -7.32 0.47 10.49
C ILE A 40 -7.32 -1.05 10.68
N PHE A 41 -6.20 -1.73 10.48
CA PHE A 41 -6.07 -3.18 10.69
C PHE A 41 -6.31 -3.58 12.15
N GLU A 42 -5.79 -2.83 13.11
CA GLU A 42 -5.99 -3.06 14.55
C GLU A 42 -7.48 -2.99 14.96
N GLN A 43 -8.31 -2.27 14.20
CA GLN A 43 -9.75 -2.19 14.39
C GLN A 43 -10.51 -3.36 13.73
N HIS A 44 -9.82 -4.25 13.05
CA HIS A 44 -10.36 -5.37 12.29
C HIS A 44 -9.69 -6.71 12.65
N PRO A 45 -9.82 -7.16 13.91
CA PRO A 45 -9.17 -8.39 14.39
C PRO A 45 -9.61 -9.65 13.62
N GLN A 46 -10.77 -9.62 12.95
CA GLN A 46 -11.21 -10.71 12.09
C GLN A 46 -10.27 -11.00 10.90
N TYR A 47 -9.33 -10.10 10.60
CA TYR A 47 -8.35 -10.26 9.54
C TYR A 47 -6.95 -10.63 10.05
N GLU A 48 -6.75 -10.80 11.36
CA GLU A 48 -5.42 -10.97 11.96
C GLU A 48 -4.64 -12.15 11.36
N ASP A 49 -5.20 -13.36 11.45
CA ASP A 49 -4.58 -14.57 10.90
C ASP A 49 -4.49 -14.52 9.36
N LEU A 50 -5.49 -13.91 8.71
CA LEU A 50 -5.57 -13.84 7.25
C LEU A 50 -4.49 -12.92 6.67
N LEU A 51 -4.14 -11.84 7.36
CA LEU A 51 -3.26 -10.79 6.85
C LEU A 51 -1.86 -10.79 7.45
N ASP A 52 -1.53 -11.64 8.43
CA ASP A 52 -0.20 -11.63 9.10
C ASP A 52 0.98 -11.55 8.11
N ASN A 53 0.99 -12.41 7.08
CA ASN A 53 2.03 -12.40 6.05
C ASN A 53 2.05 -11.12 5.19
N ALA A 54 0.88 -10.56 4.87
CA ALA A 54 0.77 -9.31 4.14
C ALA A 54 1.33 -8.16 4.99
N ILE A 55 0.90 -8.06 6.25
CA ILE A 55 1.37 -7.05 7.21
C ILE A 55 2.89 -7.14 7.40
N ASN A 56 3.43 -8.35 7.50
CA ASN A 56 4.87 -8.58 7.60
C ASN A 56 5.62 -8.07 6.36
N SER A 57 5.08 -8.29 5.17
CA SER A 57 5.65 -7.77 3.92
C SER A 57 5.67 -6.24 3.87
N PHE A 58 4.59 -5.60 4.34
CA PHE A 58 4.50 -4.14 4.40
C PHE A 58 5.42 -3.52 5.44
N ARG A 59 5.53 -4.15 6.62
CA ARG A 59 6.47 -3.74 7.68
C ARG A 59 7.93 -3.83 7.23
N MET A 60 8.30 -4.86 6.47
CA MET A 60 9.63 -4.92 5.87
C MET A 60 9.84 -3.80 4.84
N ALA A 61 8.82 -3.50 4.02
CA ALA A 61 8.89 -2.43 3.02
C ALA A 61 9.09 -1.03 3.66
N SER A 62 8.45 -0.74 4.80
CA SER A 62 8.62 0.55 5.51
C SER A 62 10.04 0.74 6.06
N SER A 63 10.76 -0.34 6.38
CA SER A 63 12.19 -0.24 6.74
C SER A 63 13.15 0.04 5.57
N GLY A 64 12.63 0.42 4.39
CA GLY A 64 13.44 0.85 3.23
C GLY A 64 13.80 -0.24 2.23
N THR A 65 12.98 -1.29 2.16
CA THR A 65 13.17 -2.40 1.21
C THR A 65 12.24 -2.23 -0.02
N TYR A 66 11.65 -3.32 -0.49
CA TYR A 66 10.67 -3.32 -1.57
C TYR A 66 9.45 -4.13 -1.15
N LEU A 67 8.29 -3.82 -1.75
CA LEU A 67 7.06 -4.57 -1.58
C LEU A 67 6.71 -5.26 -2.90
N ASN A 68 6.66 -6.59 -2.89
CA ASN A 68 6.09 -7.36 -4.00
C ASN A 68 4.61 -7.63 -3.72
N ILE A 69 3.74 -7.02 -4.53
CA ILE A 69 2.28 -7.08 -4.39
C ILE A 69 1.75 -8.49 -4.64
N ASP A 70 2.33 -9.25 -5.57
CA ASP A 70 1.87 -10.60 -5.88
C ASP A 70 2.13 -11.57 -4.74
N THR A 71 3.26 -11.39 -4.03
CA THR A 71 3.60 -12.20 -2.86
C THR A 71 2.85 -11.74 -1.60
N ALA A 72 2.71 -10.42 -1.41
CA ALA A 72 2.01 -9.88 -0.25
C ALA A 72 0.50 -10.15 -0.30
N LEU A 73 -0.09 -10.13 -1.50
CA LEU A 73 -1.50 -10.37 -1.76
C LEU A 73 -1.65 -11.56 -2.74
N PRO A 74 -1.46 -12.81 -2.26
CA PRO A 74 -1.31 -13.97 -3.13
C PRO A 74 -2.63 -14.54 -3.68
N ASN A 75 -3.75 -14.29 -3.01
CA ASN A 75 -5.07 -14.81 -3.37
C ASN A 75 -6.17 -13.78 -3.10
N TYR A 76 -7.36 -14.05 -3.63
CA TYR A 76 -8.48 -13.13 -3.58
C TYR A 76 -8.90 -12.76 -2.16
N GLU A 77 -8.93 -13.70 -1.22
CA GLU A 77 -9.39 -13.46 0.15
C GLU A 77 -8.45 -12.50 0.89
N VAL A 78 -7.13 -12.71 0.76
CA VAL A 78 -6.11 -11.82 1.32
C VAL A 78 -6.18 -10.44 0.65
N ALA A 79 -6.25 -10.40 -0.68
CA ALA A 79 -6.30 -9.15 -1.43
C ALA A 79 -7.57 -8.33 -1.13
N LEU A 80 -8.72 -8.99 -0.97
CA LEU A 80 -9.99 -8.34 -0.64
C LEU A 80 -9.98 -7.79 0.79
N ALA A 81 -9.53 -8.59 1.76
CA ALA A 81 -9.42 -8.14 3.15
C ALA A 81 -8.50 -6.92 3.26
N PHE A 82 -7.34 -6.97 2.59
CA PHE A 82 -6.41 -5.84 2.57
C PHE A 82 -6.96 -4.63 1.81
N PHE A 83 -7.68 -4.83 0.71
CA PHE A 83 -8.37 -3.77 -0.03
C PHE A 83 -9.39 -3.03 0.85
N ASN A 84 -10.15 -3.75 1.68
CA ASN A 84 -11.12 -3.12 2.59
C ASN A 84 -10.45 -2.21 3.62
N ILE A 85 -9.27 -2.60 4.12
CA ILE A 85 -8.44 -1.76 5.00
C ILE A 85 -7.93 -0.54 4.22
N ALA A 86 -7.33 -0.79 3.04
CA ALA A 86 -6.76 0.25 2.19
C ALA A 86 -7.79 1.30 1.75
N LYS A 87 -9.04 0.89 1.49
CA LYS A 87 -10.15 1.79 1.13
C LYS A 87 -10.44 2.79 2.25
N LYS A 88 -10.57 2.32 3.50
CA LYS A 88 -10.81 3.18 4.67
C LYS A 88 -9.62 4.11 4.94
N ALA A 89 -8.41 3.57 4.88
CA ALA A 89 -7.20 4.37 5.04
C ALA A 89 -7.06 5.45 3.95
N GLN A 90 -7.46 5.16 2.71
CA GLN A 90 -7.47 6.14 1.63
C GLN A 90 -8.44 7.29 1.92
N GLU A 91 -9.63 7.00 2.46
CA GLU A 91 -10.58 8.02 2.89
C GLU A 91 -9.98 8.92 3.99
N ASN A 92 -9.24 8.35 4.94
CA ASN A 92 -8.50 9.14 5.94
C ASN A 92 -7.44 10.02 5.29
N ILE A 93 -6.58 9.43 4.45
CA ILE A 93 -5.45 10.12 3.81
C ILE A 93 -5.90 11.33 2.96
N GLU A 94 -7.05 11.24 2.29
CA GLU A 94 -7.59 12.36 1.51
C GLU A 94 -8.10 13.52 2.37
N ASN A 95 -8.44 13.25 3.63
CA ASN A 95 -9.09 14.21 4.52
C ASN A 95 -8.17 14.71 5.64
N ILE A 96 -7.02 14.08 5.88
CA ILE A 96 -6.05 14.50 6.90
C ILE A 96 -5.32 15.79 6.47
N PRO A 97 -5.40 16.89 7.24
CA PRO A 97 -4.76 18.17 6.89
C PRO A 97 -3.23 18.15 6.91
N THR A 98 -2.63 17.22 7.65
CA THR A 98 -1.16 17.10 7.78
C THR A 98 -0.51 16.44 6.56
N ILE A 99 -1.30 15.83 5.66
CA ILE A 99 -0.79 15.21 4.44
C ILE A 99 -0.69 16.26 3.33
N PRO A 100 0.52 16.54 2.79
CA PRO A 100 0.69 17.51 1.73
C PRO A 100 -0.11 17.15 0.48
N GLU A 101 -0.81 18.13 -0.11
CA GLU A 101 -1.58 17.93 -1.34
C GLU A 101 -0.74 17.38 -2.50
N SER A 102 0.52 17.81 -2.59
CA SER A 102 1.47 17.34 -3.60
C SER A 102 1.82 15.84 -3.48
N SER A 103 1.64 15.25 -2.30
CA SER A 103 1.89 13.82 -2.06
C SER A 103 0.66 12.95 -2.35
N ARG A 104 -0.56 13.52 -2.39
CA ARG A 104 -1.84 12.82 -2.65
C ARG A 104 -1.82 11.86 -3.85
N PRO A 105 -1.25 12.24 -5.01
CA PRO A 105 -1.18 11.34 -6.15
C PRO A 105 -0.41 10.04 -5.87
N VAL A 106 0.59 10.06 -4.98
CA VAL A 106 1.37 8.87 -4.62
C VAL A 106 0.53 7.90 -3.80
N TYR A 107 -0.21 8.41 -2.80
CA TYR A 107 -1.12 7.61 -1.99
C TYR A 107 -2.22 6.97 -2.85
N ARG A 108 -2.86 7.76 -3.72
CA ARG A 108 -3.88 7.27 -4.65
C ARG A 108 -3.34 6.15 -5.53
N LYS A 109 -2.17 6.36 -6.15
CA LYS A 109 -1.56 5.35 -7.03
C LYS A 109 -1.21 4.07 -6.26
N PHE A 110 -0.78 4.18 -5.01
CA PHE A 110 -0.55 3.01 -4.18
C PHE A 110 -1.86 2.24 -3.88
N TYR A 111 -2.93 2.95 -3.51
CA TYR A 111 -4.25 2.36 -3.33
C TYR A 111 -4.77 1.69 -4.62
N GLU A 112 -4.57 2.32 -5.78
CA GLU A 112 -4.96 1.74 -7.08
C GLU A 112 -4.27 0.41 -7.36
N ILE A 113 -2.98 0.27 -7.01
CA ILE A 113 -2.24 -0.99 -7.15
C ILE A 113 -2.89 -2.11 -6.31
N ILE A 114 -3.29 -1.81 -5.07
CA ILE A 114 -3.96 -2.77 -4.18
C ILE A 114 -5.34 -3.16 -4.75
N ARG A 115 -6.12 -2.16 -5.17
CA ARG A 115 -7.44 -2.37 -5.80
C ARG A 115 -7.33 -3.24 -7.05
N ASP A 116 -6.39 -2.93 -7.92
CA ASP A 116 -6.23 -3.61 -9.20
C ASP A 116 -5.75 -5.06 -9.00
N ARG A 117 -4.92 -5.31 -7.98
CA ARG A 117 -4.56 -6.68 -7.57
C ARG A 117 -5.76 -7.48 -7.08
N ALA A 118 -6.61 -6.90 -6.23
CA ALA A 118 -7.82 -7.58 -5.76
C ALA A 118 -8.79 -7.88 -6.91
N ARG A 119 -8.93 -6.96 -7.87
CA ARG A 119 -9.74 -7.16 -9.09
C ARG A 119 -9.17 -8.25 -9.99
N GLU A 120 -7.86 -8.26 -10.20
CA GLU A 120 -7.18 -9.30 -10.97
C GLU A 120 -7.46 -10.69 -10.38
N LEU A 121 -7.25 -10.84 -9.07
CA LEU A 121 -7.47 -12.11 -8.38
C LEU A 121 -8.94 -12.54 -8.39
N ALA A 122 -9.87 -11.57 -8.31
CA ALA A 122 -11.29 -11.87 -8.48
C ALA A 122 -11.59 -12.52 -9.84
N ILE A 123 -10.98 -12.02 -10.91
CA ILE A 123 -11.13 -12.56 -12.26
C ILE A 123 -10.50 -13.95 -12.35
N ILE A 124 -9.26 -14.12 -11.85
CA ILE A 124 -8.52 -15.38 -11.91
C ILE A 124 -9.25 -16.49 -11.13
N GLU A 125 -9.80 -16.16 -9.96
CA GLU A 125 -10.46 -17.11 -9.07
C GLU A 125 -11.98 -17.21 -9.29
N ASN A 126 -12.52 -16.54 -10.31
CA ASN A 126 -13.94 -16.51 -10.67
C ASN A 126 -14.85 -16.06 -9.49
N LYS A 127 -14.45 -14.96 -8.83
CA LYS A 127 -15.14 -14.33 -7.70
C LYS A 127 -15.76 -13.01 -8.14
N HIS A 128 -16.84 -12.59 -7.47
CA HIS A 128 -17.44 -11.29 -7.68
C HIS A 128 -16.74 -10.22 -6.83
N PHE A 129 -16.25 -9.14 -7.47
CA PHE A 129 -15.66 -7.99 -6.78
C PHE A 129 -16.67 -6.85 -6.68
N VAL A 130 -16.92 -6.33 -5.48
CA VAL A 130 -17.86 -5.23 -5.23
C VAL A 130 -17.08 -3.99 -4.77
N PHE A 131 -17.43 -2.83 -5.32
CA PHE A 131 -16.78 -1.54 -5.03
C PHE A 131 -17.22 -0.92 -3.71
#